data_AF-A0A433MH75-F1
#
_entry.id   AF-A0A433MH75-F1
#
_cell.length_a   1.000
_cell.length_b   1.000
_cell.length_c   1.000
_cell.angle_alpha   90.00
_cell.angle_beta   90.00
_cell.angle_gamma   90.00
#
_symmetry.space_group_name_H-M   'P 1'
#
loop_
_entity.id
_entity.type
_entity.pdbx_description
1 polymer ?
#
loop_
_entity_poly.entity_id
_entity_poly.type
_entity_poly.pdbx_seq_one_letter_code
_entity_poly.pdbx_strand_id
1 'polypeptide(L)'
;MHELIERWHKFAGQSKEEIAAQFNDETRALFAEFFTKSFHDTGPQGARWASADEFAQYVLELRANERAWSRYLGDTILRAHDLMEEGRLDEAKQELRTFQDICPWIFFAGVAETQLQSLPD
;
A
#
# COMPACT_ATOMS: atom_id res chain seq x y z
N MET A 1 0.49 13.85 0.37
CA MET A 1 0.46 12.41 0.73
C MET A 1 -0.06 12.18 2.14
N HIS A 2 0.44 12.86 3.17
CA HIS A 2 0.00 12.65 4.56
C HIS A 2 -1.52 12.82 4.76
N GLU A 3 -2.09 13.95 4.32
CA GLU A 3 -3.54 14.23 4.41
C GLU A 3 -4.40 13.21 3.64
N LEU A 4 -3.89 12.66 2.54
CA LEU A 4 -4.58 11.66 1.72
C LEU A 4 -4.63 10.30 2.43
N ILE A 5 -3.53 9.93 3.11
CA ILE A 5 -3.45 8.72 3.95
C ILE A 5 -4.36 8.85 5.17
N GLU A 6 -4.41 10.01 5.82
CA GLU A 6 -5.34 10.23 6.95
C GLU A 6 -6.81 10.11 6.52
N ARG A 7 -7.16 10.69 5.36
CA ARG A 7 -8.50 10.55 4.78
C ARG A 7 -8.81 9.12 4.39
N TRP A 8 -7.85 8.36 3.86
CA TRP A 8 -7.97 6.92 3.61
C TRP A 8 -8.21 6.13 4.90
N HIS A 9 -7.43 6.41 5.95
CA HIS A 9 -7.55 5.75 7.24
C HIS A 9 -8.86 6.02 7.97
N LYS A 10 -9.70 6.98 7.53
CA LYS A 10 -11.08 7.10 8.04
C LYS A 10 -11.91 5.85 7.74
N PHE A 11 -11.62 5.14 6.66
CA PHE A 11 -12.25 3.86 6.35
C PHE A 11 -11.67 2.71 7.17
N ALA A 12 -10.57 2.93 7.89
CA ALA A 12 -10.01 1.91 8.76
C ALA A 12 -10.96 1.66 9.95
N GLY A 13 -11.34 0.40 10.14
CA GLY A 13 -12.27 -0.02 11.20
C GLY A 13 -13.75 0.04 10.83
N GLN A 14 -14.12 0.72 9.74
CA GLN A 14 -15.52 0.80 9.31
C GLN A 14 -16.04 -0.53 8.74
N SER A 15 -17.33 -0.80 8.97
CA SER A 15 -18.09 -1.92 8.40
C SER A 15 -18.42 -1.67 6.92
N LYS A 16 -18.87 -2.72 6.22
CA LYS A 16 -19.28 -2.59 4.81
C LYS A 16 -20.42 -1.58 4.65
N GLU A 17 -21.39 -1.60 5.57
CA GLU A 17 -22.56 -0.72 5.57
C GLU A 17 -22.16 0.74 5.82
N GLU A 18 -21.24 0.98 6.75
CA GLU A 18 -20.72 2.32 7.06
C GLU A 18 -19.94 2.91 5.87
N ILE A 19 -19.19 2.07 5.15
CA ILE A 19 -18.48 2.48 3.93
C ILE A 19 -19.49 2.75 2.80
N ALA A 20 -20.49 1.89 2.63
CA ALA A 20 -21.52 2.05 1.59
C ALA A 20 -22.36 3.32 1.80
N ALA A 21 -22.65 3.69 3.05
CA ALA A 21 -23.36 4.93 3.38
C ALA A 21 -22.60 6.20 2.98
N GLN A 22 -21.27 6.10 2.80
CA GLN A 22 -20.42 7.18 2.36
C GLN A 22 -20.26 7.23 0.84
N PHE A 23 -20.96 6.40 0.07
CA PHE A 23 -20.88 6.38 -1.40
C PHE A 23 -21.49 7.66 -2.01
N ASN A 24 -20.64 8.60 -2.38
CA ASN A 24 -21.00 9.86 -3.03
C ASN A 24 -19.86 10.34 -3.94
N ASP A 25 -20.05 11.45 -4.66
CA ASP A 25 -19.04 11.92 -5.61
C ASP A 25 -17.73 12.38 -4.94
N GLU A 26 -17.78 12.85 -3.69
CA GLU A 26 -16.59 13.27 -2.95
C GLU A 26 -15.70 12.08 -2.58
N THR A 27 -16.28 11.01 -2.02
CA THR A 27 -15.54 9.77 -1.71
C THR A 27 -15.03 9.09 -2.96
N ARG A 28 -15.77 9.14 -4.06
CA ARG A 28 -15.31 8.61 -5.34
C ARG A 28 -14.09 9.38 -5.88
N ALA A 29 -14.12 10.71 -5.78
CA ALA A 29 -12.98 11.55 -6.16
C ALA A 29 -11.76 11.31 -5.26
N LEU A 30 -11.98 11.20 -3.94
CA LEU A 30 -10.93 10.85 -2.98
C LEU A 30 -10.25 9.52 -3.33
N PHE A 31 -11.03 8.50 -3.68
CA PHE A 31 -10.47 7.20 -4.07
C PHE A 31 -9.70 7.28 -5.38
N ALA A 32 -10.22 7.96 -6.40
CA ALA A 32 -9.50 8.14 -7.66
C ALA A 32 -8.14 8.82 -7.44
N GLU A 33 -8.12 9.86 -6.58
CA GLU A 33 -6.89 10.51 -6.16
C GLU A 33 -5.96 9.56 -5.37
N PHE A 34 -6.51 8.80 -4.43
CA PHE A 34 -5.77 7.81 -3.65
C PHE A 34 -5.13 6.76 -4.54
N PHE A 35 -5.84 6.23 -5.53
CA PHE A 35 -5.29 5.23 -6.45
C PHE A 35 -4.15 5.79 -7.29
N THR A 36 -4.34 6.99 -7.83
CA THR A 36 -3.34 7.63 -8.69
C THR A 36 -2.06 7.93 -7.92
N LYS A 37 -2.16 8.31 -6.65
CA LYS A 37 -1.02 8.73 -5.83
C LYS A 37 -0.39 7.61 -5.01
N SER A 38 -1.12 6.54 -4.73
CA SER A 38 -0.63 5.44 -3.89
C SER A 38 -0.08 4.27 -4.70
N PHE A 39 -0.45 4.15 -5.98
CA PHE A 39 -0.01 3.08 -6.86
C PHE A 39 0.81 3.59 -8.03
N HIS A 40 1.80 2.81 -8.48
CA HIS A 40 2.57 3.09 -9.70
C HIS A 40 1.67 2.92 -10.94
N ASP A 41 0.90 3.96 -11.29
CA ASP A 41 0.09 4.14 -12.52
C ASP A 41 -0.88 2.99 -12.91
N THR A 42 -1.04 1.99 -12.03
CA THR A 42 -1.78 0.74 -12.24
C THR A 42 -3.10 0.70 -11.47
N GLY A 43 -3.41 1.74 -10.69
CA GLY A 43 -4.73 1.88 -10.09
C GLY A 43 -5.81 1.96 -11.17
N PRO A 44 -7.03 1.48 -10.94
CA PRO A 44 -8.10 1.59 -11.93
C PRO A 44 -8.42 3.07 -12.12
N GLN A 45 -7.81 3.65 -13.15
CA GLN A 45 -8.05 5.03 -13.56
C GLN A 45 -9.52 5.13 -13.95
N GLY A 46 -10.32 5.73 -13.07
CA GLY A 46 -11.75 5.93 -13.29
C GLY A 46 -12.64 4.76 -12.89
N ALA A 47 -12.32 4.00 -11.82
CA ALA A 47 -13.26 3.04 -11.22
C ALA A 47 -14.63 3.70 -10.99
N ARG A 48 -15.58 3.45 -11.89
CA ARG A 48 -16.99 3.79 -11.71
C ARG A 48 -17.63 2.57 -11.06
N TRP A 49 -17.65 2.53 -9.73
CA TRP A 49 -18.47 1.56 -9.02
C TRP A 49 -19.93 1.74 -9.45
N ALA A 50 -20.58 0.66 -9.85
CA ALA A 50 -21.97 0.65 -10.26
C ALA A 50 -22.92 0.79 -9.06
N SER A 51 -22.44 0.55 -7.84
CA SER A 51 -23.23 0.65 -6.61
C SER A 51 -22.40 0.98 -5.37
N ALA A 52 -23.09 1.40 -4.31
CA ALA A 52 -22.51 1.59 -2.98
C ALA A 52 -21.94 0.29 -2.38
N ASP A 53 -22.56 -0.86 -2.67
CA ASP A 53 -22.10 -2.17 -2.20
C ASP A 53 -20.79 -2.58 -2.86
N GLU A 54 -20.69 -2.38 -4.17
CA GLU A 54 -19.47 -2.61 -4.94
C GLU A 54 -18.34 -1.69 -4.49
N PHE A 55 -18.64 -0.41 -4.24
CA PHE A 55 -17.69 0.52 -3.65
C PHE A 55 -17.17 0.00 -2.30
N ALA A 56 -18.07 -0.34 -1.39
CA ALA A 56 -17.69 -0.80 -0.05
C ALA A 56 -16.87 -2.09 -0.08
N GLN A 57 -17.25 -3.04 -0.93
CA GLN A 57 -16.48 -4.26 -1.14
C GLN A 57 -15.06 -3.94 -1.61
N TYR A 58 -14.93 -3.04 -2.56
CA TYR A 58 -13.64 -2.64 -3.10
C TYR A 58 -12.75 -1.94 -2.05
N VAL A 59 -13.33 -1.09 -1.19
CA VAL A 59 -12.61 -0.49 -0.06
C VAL A 59 -12.06 -1.56 0.88
N LEU A 60 -12.87 -2.58 1.20
CA LEU A 60 -12.47 -3.66 2.10
C LEU A 60 -11.34 -4.50 1.50
N GLU A 61 -11.42 -4.81 0.21
CA GLU A 61 -10.37 -5.51 -0.53
C GLU A 61 -9.07 -4.71 -0.55
N LEU A 62 -9.15 -3.40 -0.81
CA LEU A 62 -7.97 -2.53 -0.81
C LEU A 62 -7.33 -2.47 0.58
N ARG A 63 -8.13 -2.35 1.65
CA ARG A 63 -7.65 -2.41 3.05
C ARG A 63 -7.01 -3.76 3.39
N ALA A 64 -7.50 -4.86 2.83
CA ALA A 64 -6.91 -6.19 3.02
C ALA A 64 -5.57 -6.29 2.26
N ASN A 65 -5.52 -5.80 1.03
CA ASN A 65 -4.32 -5.75 0.20
C ASN A 65 -3.22 -4.88 0.84
N GLU A 66 -3.56 -3.69 1.32
CA GLU A 66 -2.65 -2.78 2.02
C GLU A 66 -2.01 -3.47 3.24
N ARG A 67 -2.82 -4.13 4.08
CA ARG A 67 -2.33 -4.87 5.25
C ARG A 67 -1.41 -6.03 4.86
N ALA A 68 -1.72 -6.73 3.77
CA ALA A 68 -0.87 -7.82 3.27
C ALA A 68 0.50 -7.30 2.82
N TRP A 69 0.53 -6.18 2.09
CA TRP A 69 1.78 -5.55 1.67
C TRP A 69 2.58 -4.94 2.82
N SER A 70 1.92 -4.32 3.79
CA SER A 70 2.56 -3.82 5.01
C SER A 70 3.23 -4.97 5.79
N ARG A 71 2.55 -6.12 5.91
CA ARG A 71 3.15 -7.31 6.52
C ARG A 71 4.33 -7.83 5.71
N TYR A 72 4.18 -7.94 4.38
CA TYR A 72 5.25 -8.43 3.53
C TYR A 72 6.48 -7.51 3.58
N LEU A 73 6.29 -6.19 3.65
CA LEU A 73 7.38 -5.24 3.89
C LEU A 73 8.09 -5.54 5.22
N GLY A 74 7.34 -5.73 6.31
CA GLY A 74 7.90 -6.09 7.61
C GLY A 74 8.74 -7.37 7.55
N ASP A 75 8.21 -8.42 6.93
CA ASP A 75 8.91 -9.70 6.75
C ASP A 75 10.17 -9.55 5.89
N THR A 76 10.12 -8.71 4.84
CA THR A 76 11.25 -8.39 3.95
C THR A 76 12.37 -7.69 4.71
N ILE A 77 12.03 -6.68 5.53
CA ILE A 77 13.00 -5.93 6.33
C ILE A 77 13.68 -6.84 7.35
N LEU A 78 12.91 -7.67 8.05
CA LEU A 78 13.45 -8.63 9.01
C LEU A 78 14.41 -9.62 8.33
N ARG A 79 14.03 -10.17 7.18
CA ARG A 79 14.92 -11.07 6.42
C ARG A 79 16.19 -10.38 5.92
N ALA A 80 16.08 -9.13 5.46
CA ALA A 80 17.25 -8.37 5.04
C ALA A 80 18.21 -8.11 6.22
N HIS A 81 17.68 -7.85 7.41
CA HIS A 81 18.48 -7.74 8.63
C HIS A 81 19.15 -9.06 8.99
N ASP A 82 18.43 -10.18 8.99
CA ASP A 82 18.99 -11.51 9.27
C ASP A 82 20.17 -11.84 8.32
N LEU A 83 19.98 -11.57 7.02
CA LEU A 83 21.03 -11.76 6.00
C LEU A 83 22.26 -10.87 6.25
N MET A 84 22.06 -9.64 6.72
CA MET A 84 23.14 -8.74 7.08
C MET A 84 23.93 -9.26 8.29
N GLU A 85 23.24 -9.77 9.32
CA GLU A 85 23.87 -10.37 10.50
C GLU A 85 24.68 -11.63 10.14
N GLU A 86 24.26 -12.37 9.11
CA GLU A 86 25.00 -13.51 8.53
C GLU A 86 26.18 -13.08 7.63
N GLY A 87 26.40 -11.79 7.39
CA GLY A 87 27.44 -11.26 6.50
C GLY A 87 27.09 -11.33 5.00
N ARG A 88 25.83 -11.61 4.66
CA ARG A 88 25.31 -11.78 3.29
C ARG A 88 24.68 -10.48 2.78
N LEU A 89 25.48 -9.42 2.78
CA LEU A 89 25.03 -8.04 2.48
C LEU A 89 24.40 -7.91 1.08
N ASP A 90 24.96 -8.54 0.06
CA ASP A 90 24.42 -8.48 -1.30
C ASP A 90 23.03 -9.11 -1.40
N GLU A 91 22.78 -10.18 -0.66
CA GLU A 91 21.47 -10.84 -0.62
C GLU A 91 20.45 -10.00 0.16
N ALA A 92 20.86 -9.35 1.25
CA ALA A 92 20.02 -8.38 1.97
C ALA A 92 19.58 -7.23 1.06
N LYS A 93 20.52 -6.66 0.29
CA LYS A 93 20.22 -5.61 -0.71
C LYS A 93 19.27 -6.14 -1.79
N GLN A 94 19.46 -7.36 -2.26
CA GLN A 94 18.61 -7.96 -3.29
C GLN A 94 17.18 -8.22 -2.80
N GLU A 95 16.97 -8.63 -1.55
CA GLU A 95 15.64 -8.82 -0.97
C GLU A 95 14.83 -7.51 -0.99
N LEU A 96 15.45 -6.40 -0.58
CA LEU A 96 14.81 -5.08 -0.58
C LEU A 96 14.52 -4.55 -2.00
N ARG A 97 15.46 -4.74 -2.95
CA ARG A 97 15.24 -4.38 -4.37
C ARG A 97 14.10 -5.18 -4.98
N THR A 98 14.06 -6.49 -4.71
CA THR A 98 13.00 -7.36 -5.21
C THR A 98 11.64 -6.92 -4.69
N PHE A 99 11.54 -6.56 -3.41
CA PHE A 99 10.32 -5.97 -2.86
C PHE A 99 9.93 -4.66 -3.55
N GLN A 100 10.88 -3.75 -3.76
CA GLN A 100 10.65 -2.48 -4.45
C GLN A 100 10.07 -2.70 -5.85
N ASP A 101 10.60 -3.66 -6.61
CA ASP A 101 10.19 -3.93 -7.99
C ASP A 101 8.77 -4.50 -8.09
N ILE A 102 8.34 -5.30 -7.11
CA ILE A 102 7.04 -5.99 -7.14
C ILE A 102 5.95 -5.27 -6.36
N CYS A 103 6.31 -4.35 -5.45
CA CYS A 103 5.35 -3.67 -4.59
C CYS A 103 4.59 -2.62 -5.39
N PRO A 104 3.25 -2.75 -5.54
CA PRO A 104 2.48 -1.77 -6.29
C PRO A 104 2.26 -0.49 -5.50
N TRP A 105 2.50 -0.50 -4.18
CA TRP A 105 2.28 0.61 -3.26
C TRP A 105 3.53 1.49 -3.16
N ILE A 106 3.44 2.71 -3.70
CA ILE A 106 4.55 3.69 -3.72
C ILE A 106 5.11 3.93 -2.31
N PHE A 107 4.24 4.03 -1.31
CA PHE A 107 4.67 4.26 0.07
C PHE A 107 5.53 3.10 0.62
N PHE A 108 5.09 1.85 0.45
CA PHE A 108 5.84 0.70 0.96
C PHE A 108 7.13 0.47 0.16
N ALA A 109 7.09 0.66 -1.16
CA ALA A 109 8.28 0.63 -2.01
C ALA A 109 9.32 1.68 -1.56
N GLY A 110 8.88 2.90 -1.24
CA GLY A 110 9.74 3.97 -0.73
C GLY A 110 10.35 3.67 0.65
N VAL A 111 9.64 2.93 1.51
CA VAL A 111 10.23 2.46 2.78
C VAL A 111 11.33 1.44 2.50
N ALA A 112 11.12 0.48 1.61
CA ALA A 112 12.15 -0.50 1.22
C ALA A 112 13.39 0.19 0.59
N GLU A 113 13.19 1.21 -0.24
CA GLU A 113 14.27 2.03 -0.78
C GLU A 113 15.07 2.73 0.33
N THR A 114 14.38 3.32 1.31
CA THR A 114 15.04 3.98 2.45
C THR A 114 15.89 2.99 3.25
N GLN A 115 15.39 1.77 3.46
CA GLN A 115 16.17 0.71 4.11
C GLN A 115 17.39 0.32 3.28
N LEU A 116 17.24 0.17 1.96
CA LEU A 116 18.33 -0.15 1.05
C LEU A 116 19.44 0.91 1.07
N GLN A 117 19.07 2.19 1.10
CA GLN A 117 20.01 3.32 1.18
C GLN A 117 20.73 3.40 2.54
N SER A 118 20.17 2.80 3.59
CA SER A 118 20.79 2.76 4.92
C SER A 118 21.81 1.64 5.10
N LEU A 119 21.84 0.66 4.18
CA LEU A 119 22.80 -0.43 4.20
C LEU A 119 24.19 0.06 3.76
N PRO A 120 25.28 -0.49 4.34
CA PRO A 120 26.64 -0.14 3.94
C PRO A 120 26.91 -0.53 2.47
N ASP A 121 27.83 0.19 1.82
CA ASP A 121 28.28 -0.11 0.45
C ASP A 121 28.97 -1.47 0.34
#